data_AF-E0QPZ4-F1
#
_entry.id   AF-E0QPZ4-F1
#
_cell.length_a   1.000
_cell.length_b   1.000
_cell.length_c   1.000
_cell.angle_alpha   90.00
_cell.angle_beta   90.00
_cell.angle_gamma   90.00
#
_symmetry.space_group_name_H-M   'P 1'
#
loop_
_entity.id
_entity.type
_entity.pdbx_description
1 polymer ?
#
loop_
_entity_poly.entity_id
_entity_poly.type
_entity_poly.pdbx_seq_one_letter_code
_entity_poly.pdbx_strand_id
1 'polypeptide(L)'
;MDKSLGEVIWLIALLANQSVQIHNLTHPDDKRPELTAEAVELLTVPADLADYREAIAQALQRGTQRAIMTETPNPKGQTKKKDT
;
A
#
# COMPACT_ATOMS: atom_id res chain seq x y z
N MET A 1 2.72 -24.73 -11.58
CA MET A 1 2.42 -23.72 -10.56
C MET A 1 1.05 -23.15 -10.83
N ASP A 2 0.22 -23.00 -9.81
CA ASP A 2 -1.06 -22.29 -9.95
C ASP A 2 -0.79 -20.85 -10.37
N LYS A 3 -1.45 -20.40 -11.44
CA LYS A 3 -1.27 -19.06 -12.01
C LYS A 3 -1.50 -17.94 -10.98
N SER A 4 -2.43 -18.15 -10.05
CA SER A 4 -2.75 -17.22 -8.97
C SER A 4 -1.64 -17.08 -7.93
N LEU A 5 -0.81 -18.11 -7.73
CA LEU A 5 0.30 -18.09 -6.78
C LEU A 5 1.44 -17.21 -7.29
N GLY A 6 1.79 -17.38 -8.57
CA GLY A 6 2.83 -16.60 -9.22
C GLY A 6 2.49 -15.11 -9.29
N GLU A 7 1.21 -14.78 -9.45
CA GLU A 7 0.73 -13.38 -9.45
C GLU A 7 0.95 -12.70 -8.08
N VAL A 8 0.69 -13.40 -6.97
CA VAL A 8 0.92 -12.85 -5.62
C VAL A 8 2.42 -12.68 -5.35
N ILE A 9 3.24 -13.67 -5.71
CA ILE A 9 4.70 -13.61 -5.57
C ILE A 9 5.27 -12.42 -6.37
N TRP A 10 4.83 -12.26 -7.62
CA TRP A 10 5.23 -11.14 -8.46
C TRP A 10 4.81 -9.79 -7.88
N LEU A 11 3.58 -9.68 -7.36
CA LEU A 11 3.09 -8.46 -6.71
C LEU A 11 3.92 -8.11 -5.47
N ILE A 12 4.30 -9.10 -4.66
CA ILE A 12 5.16 -8.88 -3.49
C ILE A 12 6.52 -8.33 -3.94
N ALA A 13 7.16 -8.94 -4.94
CA ALA A 13 8.43 -8.46 -5.47
C ALA A 13 8.32 -7.01 -5.99
N LEU A 14 7.27 -6.71 -6.78
CA LEU A 14 7.02 -5.37 -7.31
C LEU A 14 6.86 -4.32 -6.20
N LEU A 15 6.08 -4.63 -5.16
CA LEU A 15 5.81 -3.71 -4.04
C LEU A 15 7.04 -3.51 -3.16
N ALA A 16 7.77 -4.58 -2.85
CA ALA A 16 9.00 -4.52 -2.06
C ALA A 16 10.09 -3.68 -2.77
N ASN A 17 10.16 -3.77 -4.10
CA ASN A 17 11.15 -3.06 -4.89
C ASN A 17 10.86 -1.56 -5.07
N GLN A 18 9.72 -1.01 -4.64
CA GLN A 18 9.40 0.41 -4.88
C GLN A 18 10.47 1.36 -4.32
N SER A 19 10.95 1.11 -3.10
CA SER A 19 11.99 1.93 -2.48
C SER A 19 13.34 1.83 -3.19
N VAL A 20 13.71 0.61 -3.63
CA VAL A 20 14.91 0.34 -4.41
C VAL A 20 14.84 1.03 -5.77
N GLN A 21 13.72 0.95 -6.47
CA GLN A 21 13.51 1.61 -7.75
C GLN A 21 13.61 3.13 -7.63
N ILE A 22 13.04 3.73 -6.58
CA ILE A 22 13.17 5.18 -6.32
C ILE A 22 14.64 5.56 -6.04
N HIS A 23 15.35 4.76 -5.25
CA HIS A 23 16.79 4.96 -5.02
C HIS A 23 17.57 4.88 -6.34
N ASN A 24 17.36 3.83 -7.13
CA ASN A 24 18.05 3.59 -8.39
C ASN A 24 17.76 4.69 -9.44
N LEU A 25 16.58 5.30 -9.40
CA LEU A 25 16.22 6.43 -10.25
C LEU A 25 17.00 7.71 -9.88
N THR A 26 17.29 7.89 -8.59
CA THR A 26 17.94 9.10 -8.05
C THR A 26 19.46 8.95 -7.91
N HIS A 27 19.99 7.71 -7.92
CA HIS A 27 21.40 7.38 -7.76
C HIS A 27 21.85 6.40 -8.87
N PRO A 28 21.99 6.87 -10.12
CA PRO A 28 22.25 5.99 -11.26
C PRO A 28 23.62 5.28 -11.21
N ASP A 29 24.59 5.86 -10.50
CA ASP A 29 25.95 5.31 -10.32
C ASP A 29 26.07 4.40 -9.09
N ASP A 30 25.06 4.36 -8.22
CA ASP A 30 25.01 3.53 -7.00
C ASP A 30 23.68 2.75 -6.93
N LYS A 31 23.52 1.85 -7.91
CA LYS A 31 22.31 1.02 -8.00
C LYS A 31 22.33 -0.10 -6.97
N ARG A 32 21.18 -0.27 -6.33
CA ARG A 32 20.89 -1.38 -5.43
C ARG A 32 20.21 -2.52 -6.20
N PRO A 33 20.50 -3.78 -5.87
CA PRO A 33 19.85 -4.92 -6.49
C PRO A 33 18.37 -4.98 -6.13
N GLU A 34 17.55 -5.39 -7.09
CA GLU A 34 16.12 -5.64 -6.90
C GLU A 34 15.89 -7.08 -6.45
N LEU A 35 14.82 -7.29 -5.68
CA LEU A 35 14.35 -8.61 -5.29
C LEU A 35 13.64 -9.26 -6.48
N THR A 36 14.04 -10.48 -6.87
CA THR A 36 13.39 -11.21 -7.97
C THR A 36 12.20 -12.03 -7.47
N ALA A 37 11.27 -12.35 -8.36
CA ALA A 37 10.12 -13.19 -8.02
C ALA A 37 10.55 -14.60 -7.58
N GLU A 38 11.59 -15.15 -8.22
CA GLU A 38 12.17 -16.46 -7.87
C GLU A 38 12.78 -16.44 -6.46
N ALA A 39 13.42 -15.33 -6.07
CA ALA A 39 13.94 -15.16 -4.72
C ALA A 39 12.81 -15.07 -3.70
N VAL A 40 11.72 -14.34 -4.00
CA VAL A 40 10.53 -14.29 -3.14
C VAL A 40 9.90 -15.66 -3.00
N GLU A 41 9.75 -16.41 -4.08
CA GLU A 41 9.20 -17.76 -4.06
C GLU A 41 10.01 -18.68 -3.13
N LEU A 42 11.34 -18.63 -3.22
CA LEU A 42 12.22 -19.44 -2.38
C LEU A 42 12.15 -19.03 -0.90
N LEU A 43 11.95 -17.75 -0.62
CA LEU A 43 11.94 -17.18 0.74
C LEU A 43 10.53 -17.17 1.38
N THR A 44 9.49 -17.58 0.65
CA THR A 44 8.10 -17.50 1.11
C THR A 44 7.48 -18.87 1.25
N VAL A 45 6.86 -19.14 2.40
CA VAL A 45 6.12 -20.39 2.61
C VAL A 45 4.80 -20.32 1.83
N PRO A 46 4.43 -21.36 1.06
CA PRO A 46 3.21 -21.34 0.26
C PRO A 46 1.92 -21.04 1.04
N ALA A 47 1.88 -21.41 2.33
CA ALA A 47 0.75 -21.14 3.21
C ALA A 47 0.53 -19.63 3.46
N ASP A 48 1.60 -18.84 3.51
CA ASP A 48 1.54 -17.40 3.83
C ASP A 48 0.98 -16.57 2.66
N LEU A 49 1.01 -17.12 1.44
CA LEU A 49 0.59 -16.41 0.22
C LEU A 49 -0.92 -16.09 0.22
N ALA A 50 -1.73 -16.88 0.92
CA ALA A 50 -3.16 -16.58 1.10
C ALA A 50 -3.36 -15.30 1.92
N ASP A 51 -2.62 -15.16 3.01
CA ASP A 51 -2.70 -14.01 3.92
C ASP A 51 -2.14 -12.75 3.24
N TYR A 52 -1.03 -12.87 2.50
CA TYR A 52 -0.48 -11.77 1.72
C TYR A 52 -1.44 -11.29 0.64
N ARG A 53 -2.13 -12.21 -0.06
CA ARG A 53 -3.15 -11.85 -1.05
C ARG A 53 -4.26 -11.00 -0.40
N GLU A 54 -4.75 -11.44 0.75
CA GLU A 54 -5.81 -10.72 1.45
C GLU A 54 -5.34 -9.35 1.93
N ALA A 55 -4.15 -9.26 2.54
CA ALA A 55 -3.57 -8.01 3.01
C ALA A 55 -3.37 -7.00 1.87
N ILE A 56 -2.85 -7.45 0.72
CA ILE A 56 -2.67 -6.61 -0.48
C ILE A 56 -4.02 -6.09 -0.97
N ALA A 57 -5.04 -6.95 -1.08
CA ALA A 57 -6.37 -6.56 -1.53
C ALA A 57 -7.00 -5.51 -0.59
N GLN A 58 -6.90 -5.72 0.73
CA GLN A 58 -7.40 -4.77 1.72
C GLN A 58 -6.65 -3.42 1.64
N ALA A 59 -5.33 -3.44 1.47
CA ALA A 59 -4.53 -2.23 1.33
C ALA A 59 -4.92 -1.43 0.08
N LEU A 60 -5.12 -2.09 -1.07
CA LEU A 60 -5.60 -1.47 -2.30
C LEU A 60 -6.98 -0.85 -2.10
N GLN A 61 -7.92 -1.57 -1.48
CA GLN A 61 -9.26 -1.06 -1.20
C GLN A 61 -9.20 0.22 -0.34
N ARG A 62 -8.42 0.21 0.75
CA ARG A 62 -8.22 1.38 1.61
C ARG A 62 -7.57 2.54 0.87
N GLY A 63 -6.56 2.28 0.03
CA GLY A 63 -5.87 3.31 -0.75
C GLY A 63 -6.77 3.99 -1.80
N THR A 64 -7.79 3.29 -2.31
CA THR A 64 -8.79 3.88 -3.22
C THR A 64 -9.91 4.63 -2.49
N GLN A 65 -10.14 4.34 -1.20
CA GLN A 65 -11.09 5.06 -0.36
C GLN A 65 -10.52 6.43 0.00
N ARG A 66 -10.79 7.44 -0.83
CA ARG A 66 -10.50 8.84 -0.49
C ARG A 66 -11.43 9.27 0.65
N ALA A 67 -10.96 9.25 1.88
CA ALA A 67 -11.63 9.98 2.97
C ALA A 67 -11.42 11.48 2.73
N ILE A 68 -12.29 12.12 1.94
CA ILE A 68 -12.40 13.57 1.95
C ILE A 68 -13.01 13.92 3.29
N MET A 69 -12.17 14.21 4.29
CA MET A 69 -12.63 14.86 5.52
C MET A 69 -13.04 16.29 5.14
N THR A 70 -14.29 16.48 4.74
CA THR A 70 -14.87 17.82 4.75
C THR A 70 -14.90 18.27 6.20
N GLU A 71 -14.23 19.37 6.53
CA GLU A 71 -14.32 19.98 7.85
C GLU A 71 -15.80 20.08 8.24
N THR A 72 -16.16 19.48 9.38
CA THR A 72 -17.50 19.59 9.93
C THR A 72 -17.80 21.08 10.18
N PRO A 73 -18.93 21.64 9.70
CA PRO A 73 -19.25 23.03 9.96
C PRO A 73 -19.33 23.24 11.47
N ASN A 74 -18.49 24.13 12.00
CA ASN A 74 -18.46 24.49 13.41
C ASN A 74 -19.87 24.92 13.86
N PRO A 75 -20.55 24.22 14.79
CA PRO A 75 -21.85 24.62 15.28
C PRO A 75 -21.66 25.72 16.35
N LYS A 76 -21.20 26.89 15.94
CA LYS A 76 -21.17 28.10 16.80
C LYS A 76 -21.86 29.26 16.10
N GLY A 77 -23.18 29.15 16.04
CA GLY A 77 -24.11 30.23 15.73
C GLY A 77 -25.21 30.33 16.78
N GLN A 78 -24.90 30.18 18.08
CA GLN A 78 -25.85 30.55 19.14
C GLN A 78 -25.78 32.07 19.36
N THR A 79 -26.61 32.81 18.64
CA THR A 79 -26.97 34.19 18.99
C THR A 79 -27.78 34.16 20.30
N LYS A 80 -27.10 34.33 21.44
CA LYS A 80 -27.77 34.78 22.66
C LYS A 80 -28.15 36.25 22.47
N LYS A 81 -29.39 36.52 22.01
CA LYS A 81 -30.06 37.80 22.25
C LYS A 81 -30.22 37.94 23.77
N LYS A 82 -29.56 38.93 24.34
CA LYS A 82 -29.79 39.39 25.71
C LYS A 82 -30.75 40.56 25.59
N ASP A 83 -32.04 40.30 25.78
CA ASP A 83 -33.06 41.33 25.96
C ASP A 83 -33.94 40.93 27.14
N THR A 84 -34.07 41.89 28.07
CA THR A 84 -34.77 41.89 29.38
C THR A 84 -33.98 41.38 30.56
#